data_AF-X1FYW6-F1
#
_entry.id   AF-X1FYW6-F1
#
_cell.length_a   1.000
_cell.length_b   1.000
_cell.length_c   1.000
_cell.angle_alpha   90.00
_cell.angle_beta   90.00
_cell.angle_gamma   90.00
#
_symmetry.space_group_name_H-M   'P 1'
#
loop_
_entity.id
_entity.type
_entity.pdbx_description
1 polymer ?
#
loop_
_entity_poly.entity_id
_entity_poly.type
_entity_poly.pdbx_seq_one_letter_code
_entity_poly.pdbx_strand_id
1 'polypeptide(L)'
;IQNDTIWVRDDTQTHKAGDFVDVKQAAVLKKLGITPIESLIKIDYAWSNGEIISEEILYMDMDKFKQDFSIAYREALGILFEMPFFSEDMTDEYIRKGASEANLLNLIIFGEGVKAVIPVEIKVEEKEPEEEEEEEEVGIGGLFG
;
A
#
# COMPACT_ATOMS: atom_id res chain seq x y z
N ILE A 1 3.27 57.04 19.84
CA ILE A 1 4.28 57.07 20.92
C ILE A 1 3.50 57.16 22.23
N GLN A 2 3.56 56.12 23.04
CA GLN A 2 3.02 56.11 24.40
C GLN A 2 4.21 55.83 25.30
N ASN A 3 4.50 56.73 26.23
CA ASN A 3 5.56 56.58 27.24
C ASN A 3 6.96 56.30 26.66
N ASP A 4 7.44 57.17 25.75
CA ASP A 4 8.80 57.12 25.14
C ASP A 4 9.21 55.82 24.45
N THR A 5 8.26 54.89 24.26
CA THR A 5 8.48 53.61 23.61
C THR A 5 7.68 53.56 22.31
N ILE A 6 8.29 53.04 21.24
CA ILE A 6 7.62 52.81 19.96
C ILE A 6 6.90 51.45 20.06
N TRP A 7 5.58 51.47 19.87
CA TRP A 7 4.74 50.27 19.88
C TRP A 7 4.17 50.03 18.48
N VAL A 8 4.13 48.78 18.06
CA VAL A 8 3.38 48.36 16.86
C VAL A 8 1.91 48.29 17.24
N ARG A 9 1.04 48.96 16.48
CA ARG A 9 -0.38 49.11 16.82
C ARG A 9 -1.20 47.87 16.47
N ASP A 10 -0.95 47.31 15.29
CA ASP A 10 -1.69 46.19 14.71
C ASP A 10 -0.72 45.29 13.94
N ASP A 11 -0.93 43.97 13.98
CA ASP A 11 -0.15 43.01 13.19
C ASP A 11 -0.47 43.17 11.70
N THR A 12 0.56 43.42 10.90
CA THR A 12 0.41 43.72 9.47
C THR A 12 1.51 43.04 8.64
N GLN A 13 1.16 42.59 7.45
CA GLN A 13 2.13 42.07 6.48
C GLN A 13 2.86 43.24 5.83
N THR A 14 4.18 43.32 6.00
CA THR A 14 4.98 44.43 5.46
C THR A 14 5.32 44.27 3.98
N HIS A 15 5.56 43.04 3.52
CA HIS A 15 5.97 42.70 2.14
C HIS A 15 5.35 41.35 1.71
N LYS A 16 5.11 41.17 0.41
CA LYS A 16 4.72 39.89 -0.19
C LYS A 16 5.94 39.16 -0.74
N ALA A 17 5.78 37.87 -1.03
CA ALA A 17 6.81 37.08 -1.70
C ALA A 17 7.16 37.72 -3.06
N GLY A 18 8.44 38.04 -3.26
CA GLY A 18 8.96 38.70 -4.45
C GLY A 18 9.08 40.22 -4.37
N ASP A 19 8.58 40.86 -3.31
CA ASP A 19 8.78 42.30 -3.11
C ASP A 19 10.24 42.60 -2.71
N PHE A 20 10.75 43.73 -3.21
CA PHE A 20 12.09 44.20 -2.87
C PHE A 20 12.12 44.79 -1.46
N VAL A 21 12.99 44.27 -0.60
CA VAL A 21 13.21 44.79 0.76
C VAL A 21 14.49 45.62 0.78
N ASP A 22 14.38 46.91 1.10
CA ASP A 22 15.55 47.80 1.24
C ASP A 22 16.36 47.45 2.49
N VAL A 23 17.66 47.73 2.45
CA VAL A 23 18.62 47.46 3.54
C VAL A 23 18.17 48.12 4.86
N LYS A 24 17.57 49.31 4.78
CA LYS A 24 17.04 50.01 5.96
C LYS A 24 15.85 49.27 6.58
N GLN A 25 14.94 48.77 5.75
CA GLN A 25 13.76 48.02 6.21
C GLN A 25 14.18 46.69 6.84
N ALA A 26 15.11 45.97 6.20
CA ALA A 26 15.69 44.74 6.74
C ALA A 26 16.38 44.96 8.10
N ALA A 27 17.11 46.08 8.25
CA ALA A 27 17.76 46.42 9.52
C ALA A 27 16.74 46.71 10.65
N VAL A 28 15.60 47.35 10.33
CA VAL A 28 14.53 47.56 11.30
C VAL A 28 13.87 46.25 11.70
N LEU A 29 13.56 45.38 10.73
CA LEU A 29 12.98 44.05 11.00
C LEU A 29 13.92 43.20 11.87
N LYS A 30 15.22 43.22 11.60
CA LYS A 30 16.24 42.54 12.42
C LYS A 30 16.29 43.07 13.85
N LYS A 31 16.13 44.37 14.06
CA LYS A 31 16.05 44.98 15.41
C LYS A 31 14.77 44.59 16.16
N LEU A 32 13.70 44.29 15.44
CA LEU A 32 12.46 43.73 15.99
C LEU A 32 12.56 42.21 16.24
N GLY A 33 13.70 41.58 15.94
CA GLY A 33 13.91 40.13 16.10
C GLY A 33 13.38 39.29 14.93
N ILE A 34 12.93 39.92 13.84
CA ILE A 34 12.43 39.24 12.64
C ILE A 34 13.59 39.07 11.66
N THR A 35 13.82 37.85 11.17
CA THR A 35 14.82 37.53 10.14
C THR A 35 14.16 37.52 8.76
N PRO A 36 14.29 38.59 7.96
CA PRO A 36 13.51 38.75 6.73
C PRO A 36 13.99 37.89 5.56
N ILE A 37 15.21 37.34 5.62
CA ILE A 37 15.81 36.54 4.56
C ILE A 37 16.52 35.35 5.19
N GLU A 38 16.15 34.15 4.76
CA GLU A 38 16.92 32.93 4.98
C GLU A 38 17.67 32.62 3.68
N SER A 39 19.00 32.66 3.72
CA SER A 39 19.83 32.34 2.56
C SER A 39 19.95 30.83 2.43
N LEU A 40 18.99 30.20 1.76
CA LEU A 40 19.07 28.80 1.35
C LEU A 40 19.57 28.72 -0.10
N ILE A 41 20.55 27.86 -0.35
CA ILE A 41 20.96 27.53 -1.72
C ILE A 41 19.87 26.61 -2.28
N LYS A 42 19.16 27.09 -3.30
CA LYS A 42 18.20 26.30 -4.05
C LYS A 42 18.89 25.75 -5.31
N ILE A 43 18.73 24.44 -5.55
CA ILE A 43 19.33 23.76 -6.70
C ILE A 43 18.24 23.57 -7.75
N ASP A 44 18.36 24.25 -8.90
CA ASP A 44 17.37 24.12 -9.97
C ASP A 44 17.59 22.85 -10.81
N TYR A 45 18.86 22.46 -11.01
CA TYR A 45 19.25 21.27 -11.78
C TYR A 45 20.49 20.61 -11.18
N ALA A 46 20.55 19.29 -11.26
CA ALA A 46 21.75 18.51 -11.00
C ALA A 46 22.12 17.66 -12.22
N TRP A 47 23.41 17.47 -12.48
CA TRP A 47 23.89 16.57 -13.52
C TRP A 47 24.46 15.32 -12.87
N SER A 48 24.00 14.14 -13.29
CA SER A 48 24.52 12.87 -12.81
C SER A 48 24.43 11.82 -13.90
N ASN A 49 25.51 11.04 -14.11
CA ASN A 49 25.54 9.91 -15.04
C ASN A 49 25.06 10.19 -16.48
N GLY A 50 25.21 11.43 -16.96
CA GLY A 50 24.77 11.82 -18.31
C GLY A 50 23.32 12.30 -18.40
N GLU A 51 22.63 12.41 -17.25
CA GLU A 51 21.24 12.85 -17.15
C GLU A 51 21.12 14.13 -16.33
N ILE A 52 20.16 14.98 -16.72
CA ILE A 52 19.77 16.18 -15.98
C ILE A 52 18.64 15.79 -15.03
N ILE A 53 18.89 15.96 -13.74
CA ILE A 53 17.90 15.80 -12.68
C ILE A 53 17.24 17.16 -12.46
N SER A 54 15.93 17.24 -12.67
CA SER A 54 15.13 18.45 -12.49
C SER A 54 14.84 18.73 -11.02
N GLU A 55 14.49 19.99 -10.72
CA GLU A 55 14.02 20.42 -9.40
C GLU A 55 12.90 19.52 -8.84
N GLU A 56 11.95 19.12 -9.69
CA GLU A 56 10.81 18.28 -9.31
C GLU A 56 11.24 16.91 -8.75
N ILE A 57 12.34 16.37 -9.26
CA ILE A 57 12.91 15.11 -8.80
C ILE A 57 13.79 15.34 -7.57
N LEU A 58 14.57 16.43 -7.56
CA LEU A 58 15.44 16.80 -6.44
C LEU A 58 14.67 17.04 -5.14
N TYR A 59 13.49 17.64 -5.24
CA TYR A 59 12.62 17.98 -4.12
C TYR A 59 11.31 17.17 -4.15
N MET A 60 11.34 15.96 -4.70
CA MET A 60 10.17 15.09 -4.80
C MET A 60 9.59 14.77 -3.42
N ASP A 61 8.27 14.91 -3.29
CA ASP A 61 7.53 14.44 -2.12
C ASP A 61 7.40 12.92 -2.16
N MET A 62 8.19 12.26 -1.31
CA MET A 62 8.24 10.80 -1.22
C MET A 62 6.95 10.19 -0.68
N ASP A 63 6.17 10.92 0.13
CA ASP A 63 4.92 10.40 0.69
C ASP A 63 3.81 10.48 -0.34
N LYS A 64 3.73 11.59 -1.09
CA LYS A 64 2.83 11.70 -2.24
C LYS A 64 3.16 10.65 -3.30
N PHE A 65 4.44 10.47 -3.63
CA PHE A 65 4.86 9.47 -4.60
C PHE A 65 4.40 8.04 -4.23
N LYS A 66 4.52 7.65 -2.96
CA LYS A 66 4.04 6.35 -2.47
C LYS A 66 2.52 6.20 -2.60
N GLN A 67 1.77 7.27 -2.33
CA GLN A 67 0.33 7.28 -2.50
C GLN A 67 -0.06 7.11 -3.96
N ASP A 68 0.59 7.87 -4.85
CA ASP A 68 0.37 7.80 -6.30
C ASP A 68 0.70 6.39 -6.83
N PHE A 69 1.81 5.79 -6.38
CA PHE A 69 2.17 4.42 -6.74
C PHE A 69 1.11 3.40 -6.27
N SER A 70 0.59 3.56 -5.06
CA SER A 70 -0.46 2.69 -4.52
C SER A 70 -1.79 2.84 -5.27
N ILE A 71 -2.10 4.03 -5.76
CA ILE A 71 -3.27 4.28 -6.62
C ILE A 71 -3.07 3.59 -7.97
N ALA A 72 -1.93 3.85 -8.64
CA ALA A 72 -1.61 3.26 -9.93
C ALA A 72 -1.64 1.72 -9.90
N TYR A 73 -1.14 1.10 -8.83
CA TYR A 73 -1.22 -0.35 -8.65
C TYR A 73 -2.67 -0.86 -8.58
N ARG A 74 -3.55 -0.17 -7.82
CA ARG A 74 -4.97 -0.54 -7.73
C ARG A 74 -5.70 -0.35 -9.05
N GLU A 75 -5.39 0.71 -9.79
CA GLU A 75 -5.93 0.95 -11.13
C GLU A 75 -5.50 -0.13 -12.11
N ALA A 76 -4.22 -0.52 -12.08
CA ALA A 76 -3.70 -1.61 -12.90
C ALA A 76 -4.39 -2.95 -12.59
N LEU A 77 -4.63 -3.27 -11.31
CA LEU A 77 -5.42 -4.44 -10.92
C LEU A 77 -6.87 -4.34 -11.43
N GLY A 78 -7.48 -3.16 -11.35
CA GLY A 78 -8.81 -2.92 -11.91
C GLY A 78 -8.85 -3.27 -13.41
N ILE A 79 -7.89 -2.77 -14.18
CA ILE A 79 -7.77 -3.09 -15.62
C ILE A 79 -7.57 -4.60 -15.82
N LEU A 80 -6.66 -5.22 -15.06
CA LEU A 80 -6.37 -6.66 -15.13
C LEU A 80 -7.62 -7.51 -14.97
N PHE A 81 -8.50 -7.16 -14.03
CA PHE A 81 -9.71 -7.93 -13.75
C PHE A 81 -10.82 -7.74 -14.77
N GLU A 82 -10.80 -6.66 -15.56
CA GLU A 82 -11.77 -6.41 -16.64
C GLU A 82 -11.31 -6.98 -17.99
N MET A 83 -10.06 -7.43 -18.10
CA MET A 83 -9.54 -8.00 -19.34
C MET A 83 -10.13 -9.40 -19.64
N PRO A 84 -10.28 -9.76 -20.94
CA PRO A 84 -10.88 -11.04 -21.34
C PRO A 84 -9.92 -12.25 -21.23
N PHE A 85 -8.75 -12.08 -20.61
CA PHE A 85 -7.75 -13.14 -20.46
C PHE A 85 -7.19 -13.16 -19.03
N PHE A 86 -6.75 -14.34 -18.59
CA PHE A 86 -6.19 -14.54 -17.27
C PHE A 86 -4.66 -14.65 -17.36
N SER A 87 -3.97 -13.95 -16.47
CA SER A 87 -2.53 -14.15 -16.24
C SER A 87 -2.34 -15.27 -15.20
N GLU A 88 -1.52 -16.27 -15.51
CA GLU A 88 -1.25 -17.39 -14.60
C GLU A 88 -0.67 -16.91 -13.26
N ASP A 89 0.16 -15.87 -13.28
CA ASP A 89 0.79 -15.28 -12.09
C ASP A 89 -0.20 -14.63 -11.12
N MET A 90 -1.43 -14.34 -11.57
CA MET A 90 -2.45 -13.61 -10.81
C MET A 90 -3.67 -14.49 -10.45
N THR A 91 -3.54 -15.81 -10.61
CA THR A 91 -4.62 -16.78 -10.38
C THR A 91 -5.25 -16.63 -8.99
N ASP A 92 -4.43 -16.48 -7.95
CA ASP A 92 -4.89 -16.33 -6.57
C ASP A 92 -5.71 -15.04 -6.38
N GLU A 93 -5.29 -13.95 -6.99
CA GLU A 93 -5.96 -12.65 -6.96
C GLU A 93 -7.33 -12.71 -7.62
N TYR A 94 -7.46 -13.41 -8.76
CA TYR A 94 -8.76 -13.63 -9.41
C TYR A 94 -9.71 -14.41 -8.49
N ILE A 95 -9.23 -15.49 -7.85
CA ILE A 95 -10.05 -16.30 -6.93
C ILE A 95 -10.49 -15.47 -5.71
N ARG A 96 -9.58 -14.69 -5.13
CA ARG A 96 -9.89 -13.80 -4.00
C ARG A 96 -10.95 -12.77 -4.37
N LYS A 97 -10.85 -12.17 -5.57
CA LYS A 97 -11.85 -11.22 -6.08
C LYS A 97 -13.22 -11.88 -6.18
N GLY A 98 -13.30 -13.03 -6.84
CA GLY A 98 -14.56 -13.77 -7.00
C GLY A 98 -15.20 -14.17 -5.66
N ALA A 99 -14.39 -14.66 -4.72
CA ALA A 99 -14.86 -14.99 -3.37
C ALA A 99 -15.38 -13.75 -2.63
N SER A 100 -14.69 -12.62 -2.73
CA SER A 100 -15.12 -11.35 -2.13
C SER A 100 -16.43 -10.84 -2.71
N GLU A 101 -16.59 -10.88 -4.03
CA GLU A 101 -17.82 -10.44 -4.72
C GLU A 101 -19.00 -11.34 -4.37
N ALA A 102 -18.81 -12.67 -4.36
CA ALA A 102 -19.85 -13.62 -3.97
C ALA A 102 -20.31 -13.40 -2.52
N ASN A 103 -19.37 -13.19 -1.60
CA ASN A 103 -19.68 -12.90 -0.20
C ASN A 103 -20.43 -11.57 -0.05
N LEU A 104 -20.05 -10.54 -0.82
CA LEU A 104 -20.74 -9.25 -0.83
C LEU A 104 -22.18 -9.39 -1.32
N LEU A 105 -22.40 -10.08 -2.44
CA LEU A 105 -23.74 -10.33 -3.00
C LEU A 105 -24.61 -11.12 -2.01
N ASN A 106 -24.04 -12.15 -1.38
CA ASN A 106 -24.74 -12.92 -0.37
C ASN A 106 -25.19 -12.03 0.81
N LEU A 107 -24.30 -11.15 1.29
CA LEU A 107 -24.64 -10.22 2.37
C LEU A 107 -25.77 -9.26 1.98
N ILE A 108 -25.76 -8.77 0.73
CA ILE A 108 -26.80 -7.86 0.23
C ILE A 108 -28.15 -8.57 0.08
N ILE A 109 -28.16 -9.81 -0.42
CA ILE A 109 -29.40 -10.52 -0.76
C ILE A 109 -30.00 -11.20 0.47
N PHE A 110 -29.18 -11.86 1.29
CA PHE A 110 -29.66 -12.74 2.35
C PHE A 110 -29.42 -12.18 3.75
N GLY A 111 -28.62 -11.12 3.92
CA GLY A 111 -28.35 -10.48 5.21
C GLY A 111 -27.56 -11.34 6.22
N GLU A 112 -27.42 -12.64 5.95
CA GLU A 112 -26.67 -13.60 6.76
C GLU A 112 -25.30 -13.83 6.11
N GLY A 113 -24.22 -13.50 6.84
CA GLY A 113 -22.86 -13.84 6.43
C GLY A 113 -22.69 -15.36 6.37
N VAL A 114 -22.07 -15.88 5.30
CA VAL A 114 -21.72 -17.30 5.22
C VAL A 114 -20.80 -17.64 6.40
N LYS A 115 -21.26 -18.50 7.31
CA LYS A 115 -20.33 -19.25 8.17
C LYS A 115 -19.48 -20.08 7.21
N ALA A 116 -18.18 -19.83 7.18
CA ALA A 116 -17.23 -20.57 6.37
C ALA A 116 -17.63 -22.06 6.40
N VAL A 117 -17.95 -22.62 5.23
CA VAL A 117 -18.13 -24.06 5.11
C VAL A 117 -16.77 -24.65 5.46
N ILE A 118 -16.69 -25.23 6.67
CA ILE A 118 -15.54 -26.01 7.10
C ILE A 118 -15.30 -27.02 5.98
N PRO A 119 -14.08 -27.13 5.42
CA PRO A 119 -13.82 -28.17 4.45
C PRO A 119 -14.23 -29.49 5.09
N VAL A 120 -15.24 -30.15 4.52
CA VAL A 120 -15.63 -31.48 4.96
C VAL A 120 -14.41 -32.35 4.73
N GLU A 121 -13.72 -32.74 5.80
CA GLU A 121 -12.75 -33.82 5.76
C GLU A 121 -13.50 -35.03 5.19
N ILE A 122 -13.19 -35.36 3.94
CA ILE A 122 -13.59 -36.63 3.36
C ILE A 122 -12.83 -37.68 4.17
N LYS A 123 -13.45 -38.22 5.22
CA LYS A 123 -13.01 -39.45 5.83
C LYS A 123 -13.12 -40.53 4.76
N VAL A 124 -11.98 -40.87 4.17
CA VAL A 124 -11.83 -42.14 3.49
C VAL A 124 -12.01 -43.19 4.57
N GLU A 125 -13.17 -43.85 4.61
CA GLU A 125 -13.35 -45.08 5.38
C GLU A 125 -12.38 -46.10 4.80
N GLU A 126 -11.28 -46.36 5.51
CA GLU A 126 -10.52 -47.58 5.33
C GLU A 126 -11.44 -48.73 5.74
N LYS A 127 -11.93 -49.45 4.73
CA LYS A 127 -12.66 -50.70 4.93
C LYS A 127 -11.63 -51.74 5.39
N GLU A 128 -11.65 -52.11 6.67
CA GLU A 128 -10.86 -53.23 7.18
C GLU A 128 -11.24 -54.51 6.39
N PRO A 129 -10.26 -55.36 6.04
CA PRO A 129 -10.55 -56.61 5.34
C PRO A 129 -11.29 -57.57 6.28
N GLU A 130 -12.43 -58.08 5.82
CA GLU A 130 -13.16 -59.16 6.48
C GLU A 130 -12.24 -60.38 6.58
N GLU A 131 -12.10 -60.93 7.79
CA GLU A 131 -11.36 -62.17 8.06
C GLU A 131 -12.01 -63.33 7.30
N GLU A 132 -11.29 -63.90 6.33
CA GLU A 132 -11.65 -65.17 5.70
C GLU A 132 -11.43 -66.29 6.73
N GLU A 133 -12.51 -66.96 7.13
CA GLU A 133 -12.47 -68.14 7.99
C GLU A 133 -11.67 -69.25 7.30
N GLU A 134 -10.62 -69.74 7.98
CA GLU A 134 -9.77 -70.84 7.53
C GLU A 134 -10.59 -72.15 7.42
N GLU A 135 -10.79 -72.64 6.19
CA GLU A 135 -11.14 -74.04 5.96
C GLU A 135 -9.86 -74.91 6.07
N GLU A 136 -9.84 -75.79 7.06
CA GLU A 136 -8.78 -76.79 7.27
C GLU A 136 -8.68 -77.77 6.08
N GLU A 137 -7.53 -77.81 5.42
CA GLU A 137 -7.10 -79.01 4.67
C GLU A 137 -5.73 -79.52 5.14
N VAL A 138 -5.75 -80.81 5.50
CA VAL A 138 -4.72 -81.58 6.18
C VAL A 138 -3.44 -81.71 5.33
N GLY A 139 -2.32 -81.23 5.87
CA GLY A 139 -1.02 -81.26 5.21
C GLY A 139 -0.46 -82.68 4.99
N ILE A 140 -0.27 -83.06 3.72
CA ILE A 140 0.57 -84.20 3.31
C ILE A 140 2.03 -83.72 3.23
N GLY A 141 2.58 -83.26 4.37
CA GLY A 141 3.95 -82.71 4.48
C GLY A 141 4.95 -83.67 5.10
N GLY A 142 4.71 -84.98 4.98
CA GLY A 142 5.49 -86.02 5.67
C GLY A 142 5.77 -87.24 4.79
N LEU A 143 6.07 -87.03 3.51
CA LEU A 143 6.59 -88.07 2.61
C LEU A 143 7.58 -87.39 1.66
N PHE A 144 8.75 -88.02 1.45
CA PHE A 144 9.92 -87.52 0.70
C PHE A 144 10.76 -86.51 1.52
N GLY A 145 11.90 -86.84 2.11
CA GLY A 145 12.93 -87.77 1.65
C GLY A 145 13.90 -87.04 0.75
#